data_AF-A0A3M1CDJ2-F1
#
_entry.id   AF-A0A3M1CDJ2-F1
#
_cell.length_a   1.000
_cell.length_b   1.000
_cell.length_c   1.000
_cell.angle_alpha   90.00
_cell.angle_beta   90.00
_cell.angle_gamma   90.00
#
_symmetry.space_group_name_H-M   'P 1'
#
loop_
_entity.id
_entity.type
_entity.pdbx_description
1 polymer ?
#
loop_
_entity_poly.entity_id
_entity_poly.type
_entity_poly.pdbx_seq_one_letter_code
_entity_poly.pdbx_strand_id
1 'polypeptide(L)'
;MKGKLFLVLCSLGIAGCFFISCNGPTLHNKKTEGVIEYKVEVVDKTHPLAGLAPDKAILKFKDDKYKIEMSTMGVFKTSFILDGNKKTLTEMIKFMDIKNACIENQEDLIKEANLSPLRFKSTNEEKKIAGYKAKKLIAYYVYNPQDSFEVLYTTHLEPQNIYDLSAY
;
A
#
# COMPACT_ATOMS: atom_id res chain seq x y z
N MET A 1 81.44 14.24 3.86
CA MET A 1 81.13 15.19 2.76
C MET A 1 79.61 15.18 2.58
N LYS A 2 78.85 16.10 3.18
CA LYS A 2 78.37 17.41 2.65
C LYS A 2 77.55 17.30 1.35
N GLY A 3 76.25 17.65 1.46
CA GLY A 3 75.36 18.03 0.35
C GLY A 3 73.87 17.69 0.60
N LYS A 4 73.15 18.46 1.44
CA LYS A 4 71.98 19.33 1.11
C LYS A 4 70.90 18.67 0.24
N LEU A 5 69.75 18.30 0.81
CA LEU A 5 68.52 19.11 0.98
C LEU A 5 67.74 19.34 -0.34
N PHE A 6 66.68 18.57 -0.55
CA PHE A 6 65.46 19.07 -1.18
C PHE A 6 64.23 18.44 -0.50
N LEU A 7 63.43 19.32 0.09
CA LEU A 7 62.12 19.08 0.67
C LEU A 7 61.09 19.06 -0.45
N VAL A 8 60.32 17.97 -0.58
CA VAL A 8 58.94 18.06 -1.08
C VAL A 8 58.09 17.23 -0.13
N LEU A 9 57.40 17.93 0.77
CA LEU A 9 56.21 17.41 1.43
C LEU A 9 55.15 17.15 0.34
N CYS A 10 54.63 15.95 0.27
CA CYS A 10 53.17 15.81 0.24
C CYS A 10 52.82 14.56 1.03
N SER A 11 52.17 14.83 2.14
CA SER A 11 51.87 13.97 3.28
C SER A 11 50.96 12.80 2.94
N LEU A 12 51.22 11.70 3.67
CA LEU A 12 50.28 10.71 4.21
C LEU A 12 48.80 10.87 3.82
N GLY A 13 48.17 9.78 3.41
CA GLY A 13 46.71 9.71 3.49
C GLY A 13 46.04 8.52 2.82
N ILE A 14 46.35 7.31 3.30
CA ILE A 14 45.41 6.20 3.53
C ILE A 14 44.29 5.99 2.48
N ALA A 15 44.39 4.81 1.85
CA ALA A 15 43.30 4.10 1.20
C ALA A 15 41.99 4.22 1.98
N GLY A 16 41.00 4.84 1.35
CA GLY A 16 39.65 4.92 1.85
C GLY A 16 38.69 4.86 0.67
N CYS A 17 38.36 3.64 0.26
CA CYS A 17 37.19 3.36 -0.55
C CYS A 17 35.97 3.98 0.14
N PHE A 18 35.58 5.19 -0.26
CA PHE A 18 34.24 5.69 -0.01
C PHE A 18 33.29 4.93 -0.94
N PHE A 19 33.02 3.67 -0.58
CA PHE A 19 31.71 3.11 -0.78
C PHE A 19 30.78 3.96 0.06
N ILE A 20 30.24 5.02 -0.55
CA ILE A 20 28.99 5.61 -0.10
C ILE A 20 27.92 4.56 -0.43
N SER A 21 27.91 3.49 0.37
CA SER A 21 26.73 2.65 0.55
C SER A 21 25.72 3.59 1.15
N CYS A 22 24.89 4.16 0.27
CA CYS A 22 23.65 4.76 0.66
C CYS A 22 22.84 3.62 1.28
N ASN A 23 22.99 3.43 2.59
CA ASN A 23 22.15 2.53 3.36
C ASN A 23 20.72 2.95 3.03
N GLY A 24 20.04 2.13 2.22
CA GLY A 24 18.59 2.20 2.13
C GLY A 24 18.05 2.19 3.56
N PRO A 25 16.93 2.88 3.83
CA PRO A 25 16.45 3.07 5.18
C PRO A 25 16.46 1.73 5.90
N THR A 26 17.31 1.62 6.93
CA THR A 26 17.33 0.48 7.84
C THR A 26 16.01 0.52 8.58
N LEU A 27 15.02 -0.16 7.99
CA LEU A 27 13.65 -0.27 8.49
C LEU A 27 13.66 -1.20 9.69
N HIS A 28 14.18 -0.73 10.82
CA HIS A 28 14.39 -1.56 12.00
C HIS A 28 13.26 -1.45 13.04
N ASN A 29 12.16 -0.75 12.74
CA ASN A 29 10.97 -0.70 13.60
C ASN A 29 9.70 -0.85 12.76
N LYS A 30 8.97 -1.95 12.94
CA LYS A 30 7.61 -2.13 12.42
C LYS A 30 6.73 -0.97 12.90
N LYS A 31 5.96 -0.37 11.98
CA LYS A 31 5.05 0.73 12.30
C LYS A 31 3.70 0.15 12.69
N THR A 32 3.23 0.44 13.91
CA THR A 32 1.89 0.04 14.36
C THR A 32 0.83 1.10 14.04
N GLU A 33 1.23 2.34 13.75
CA GLU A 33 0.30 3.40 13.35
C GLU A 33 0.87 4.25 12.22
N GLY A 34 -0.01 4.87 11.43
CA GLY A 34 0.38 5.74 10.34
C GLY A 34 -0.75 6.13 9.38
N VAL A 35 -0.34 6.87 8.35
CA VAL A 35 -1.21 7.32 7.26
C VAL A 35 -0.54 6.99 5.93
N ILE A 36 -1.27 6.38 5.01
CA ILE A 36 -0.86 6.13 3.63
C ILE A 36 -1.82 6.86 2.71
N GLU A 37 -1.27 7.67 1.81
CA GLU A 37 -2.03 8.39 0.80
C GLU A 37 -1.85 7.72 -0.55
N TYR A 38 -2.96 7.38 -1.21
CA TYR A 38 -2.98 6.77 -2.52
C TYR A 38 -3.56 7.74 -3.54
N LYS A 39 -2.95 7.79 -4.72
CA LYS A 39 -3.60 8.32 -5.91
C LYS A 39 -4.61 7.28 -6.40
N VAL A 40 -5.83 7.70 -6.69
CA VAL A 40 -6.90 6.86 -7.23
C VAL A 40 -7.22 7.32 -8.65
N GLU A 41 -7.49 6.37 -9.54
CA GLU A 41 -7.85 6.64 -10.92
C GLU A 41 -9.14 5.90 -11.27
N VAL A 42 -9.99 6.54 -12.07
CA VAL A 42 -11.24 5.95 -12.53
C VAL A 42 -10.94 4.87 -13.56
N VAL A 43 -11.46 3.66 -13.30
CA VAL A 43 -11.33 2.51 -14.21
C VAL A 43 -12.16 2.71 -15.47
N ASP A 44 -13.46 3.02 -15.32
CA ASP A 44 -14.35 3.36 -16.43
C ASP A 44 -14.59 4.87 -16.51
N LYS A 45 -13.81 5.54 -17.36
CA LYS A 45 -13.91 6.98 -17.60
C LYS A 45 -15.17 7.38 -18.37
N THR A 46 -15.87 6.43 -18.98
CA THR A 46 -17.10 6.70 -19.74
C THR A 46 -18.34 6.67 -18.85
N HIS A 47 -18.23 6.14 -17.63
CA HIS A 47 -19.33 6.10 -16.67
C HIS A 47 -19.86 7.52 -16.36
N PRO A 48 -21.18 7.76 -16.32
CA PRO A 48 -21.75 9.09 -16.08
C PRO A 48 -21.29 9.78 -14.79
N LEU A 49 -20.87 8.99 -13.81
CA LEU A 49 -20.37 9.46 -12.51
C LEU A 49 -18.84 9.56 -12.42
N ALA A 50 -18.10 9.29 -13.50
CA ALA A 50 -16.64 9.30 -13.50
C ALA A 50 -16.04 10.62 -13.01
N GLY A 51 -16.65 11.76 -13.35
CA GLY A 51 -16.20 13.09 -12.91
C GLY A 51 -16.40 13.36 -11.42
N LEU A 52 -17.18 12.54 -10.72
CA LEU A 52 -17.39 12.62 -9.27
C LEU A 52 -16.52 11.62 -8.49
N ALA A 53 -15.73 10.79 -9.18
CA ALA A 53 -14.87 9.83 -8.54
C ALA A 53 -13.73 10.53 -7.77
N PRO A 54 -13.39 10.07 -6.56
CA PRO A 54 -12.27 10.59 -5.80
C PRO A 54 -10.93 10.37 -6.54
N ASP A 55 -10.02 11.34 -6.45
CA ASP A 55 -8.66 11.25 -6.99
C ASP A 55 -7.63 10.76 -5.95
N LYS A 56 -8.06 10.65 -4.69
CA LYS A 56 -7.22 10.28 -3.55
C LYS A 56 -7.97 9.38 -2.57
N ALA A 57 -7.24 8.40 -2.03
CA ALA A 57 -7.64 7.63 -0.86
C ALA A 57 -6.66 7.85 0.29
N ILE A 58 -7.17 7.94 1.52
CA ILE A 58 -6.37 8.06 2.74
C ILE A 58 -6.63 6.83 3.60
N LEU A 59 -5.64 5.96 3.70
CA LEU A 59 -5.63 4.87 4.67
C LEU A 59 -4.97 5.35 5.97
N LYS A 60 -5.68 5.22 7.07
CA LYS A 60 -5.16 5.41 8.43
C LYS A 60 -5.16 4.05 9.09
N PHE A 61 -4.08 3.72 9.78
CA PHE A 61 -3.99 2.47 10.53
C PHE A 61 -3.44 2.74 11.92
N LYS A 62 -3.90 1.95 12.88
CA LYS A 62 -3.41 1.88 14.24
C LYS A 62 -3.69 0.50 14.82
N ASP A 63 -2.62 -0.21 15.15
CA ASP A 63 -2.64 -1.58 15.65
C ASP A 63 -3.43 -2.50 14.70
N ASP A 64 -4.58 -3.02 15.12
CA ASP A 64 -5.45 -3.92 14.37
C ASP A 64 -6.63 -3.21 13.68
N LYS A 65 -6.62 -1.87 13.67
CA LYS A 65 -7.71 -1.05 13.13
C LYS A 65 -7.26 -0.27 11.90
N TYR A 66 -8.10 -0.29 10.89
CA TYR A 66 -7.86 0.41 9.63
C TYR A 66 -9.05 1.24 9.24
N LYS A 67 -8.77 2.36 8.59
CA LYS A 67 -9.78 3.19 7.97
C LYS A 67 -9.26 3.71 6.65
N ILE A 68 -9.90 3.34 5.55
CA ILE A 68 -9.67 3.99 4.25
C ILE A 68 -10.82 4.93 3.96
N GLU A 69 -10.49 6.18 3.60
CA GLU A 69 -11.47 7.21 3.25
C GLU A 69 -11.16 7.74 1.85
N MET A 70 -12.21 7.89 1.04
CA MET A 70 -12.16 8.56 -0.25
C MET A 70 -13.26 9.63 -0.27
N SER A 71 -12.98 10.81 -0.80
CA SER A 71 -13.98 11.88 -0.90
C SER A 71 -13.72 12.80 -2.07
N THR A 72 -14.81 13.25 -2.69
CA THR A 72 -14.80 14.24 -3.76
C THR A 72 -15.56 15.48 -3.31
N MET A 73 -14.82 16.55 -3.02
CA MET A 73 -15.35 17.90 -2.70
C MET A 73 -16.49 17.91 -1.65
N GLY A 74 -16.53 16.93 -0.74
CA GLY A 74 -17.58 16.77 0.27
C GLY A 74 -18.95 16.30 -0.24
N VAL A 75 -19.15 16.18 -1.56
CA VAL A 75 -20.40 15.70 -2.18
C VAL A 75 -20.54 14.20 -2.04
N PHE A 76 -19.44 13.48 -2.31
CA PHE A 76 -19.36 12.04 -2.15
C PHE A 76 -18.25 11.71 -1.17
N LYS A 77 -18.53 10.82 -0.23
CA LYS A 77 -17.54 10.26 0.67
C LYS A 77 -17.84 8.79 0.89
N THR A 78 -16.83 7.97 0.70
CA THR A 78 -16.85 6.57 1.10
C THR A 78 -15.80 6.35 2.17
N SER A 79 -16.11 5.51 3.15
CA SER A 79 -15.13 5.08 4.11
C SER A 79 -15.37 3.66 4.55
N PHE A 80 -14.29 2.90 4.64
CA PHE A 80 -14.30 1.52 5.10
C PHE A 80 -13.51 1.47 6.39
N ILE A 81 -14.09 0.92 7.45
CA ILE A 81 -13.43 0.70 8.74
C ILE A 81 -13.31 -0.79 8.97
N LEU A 82 -12.09 -1.28 9.11
CA LEU A 82 -11.79 -2.63 9.54
C LEU A 82 -11.46 -2.63 11.03
N ASP A 83 -12.14 -3.46 11.80
CA ASP A 83 -11.83 -3.71 13.22
C ASP A 83 -11.42 -5.18 13.37
N GLY A 84 -10.11 -5.43 13.51
CA GLY A 84 -9.56 -6.77 13.60
C GLY A 84 -10.01 -7.53 14.85
N ASN A 85 -10.11 -6.84 15.99
CA ASN A 85 -10.64 -7.39 17.24
C ASN A 85 -12.09 -7.85 17.11
N LYS A 86 -12.93 -7.08 16.41
CA LYS A 86 -14.35 -7.41 16.20
C LYS A 86 -14.60 -8.30 14.99
N LYS A 87 -13.60 -8.43 14.10
CA LYS A 87 -13.74 -9.11 12.80
C LYS A 87 -14.89 -8.54 11.97
N THR A 88 -14.95 -7.21 11.91
CA THR A 88 -16.00 -6.49 11.17
C THR A 88 -15.42 -5.52 10.16
N LEU A 89 -16.09 -5.42 9.01
CA LEU A 89 -15.95 -4.31 8.06
C LEU A 89 -17.17 -3.41 8.22
N THR A 90 -16.95 -2.10 8.36
CA THR A 90 -18.01 -1.09 8.32
C THR A 90 -17.82 -0.23 7.08
N GLU A 91 -18.73 -0.37 6.13
CA GLU A 91 -18.77 0.44 4.94
C GLU A 91 -19.71 1.61 5.15
N MET A 92 -19.25 2.83 4.88
CA MET A 92 -20.07 4.02 4.98
C MET A 92 -20.04 4.78 3.67
N ILE A 93 -21.22 5.19 3.23
CA ILE A 93 -21.40 6.05 2.07
C ILE A 93 -22.15 7.29 2.53
N LYS A 94 -21.58 8.46 2.23
CA LYS A 94 -22.26 9.74 2.29
C LYS A 94 -22.36 10.31 0.88
N PHE A 95 -23.58 10.57 0.44
CA PHE A 95 -23.86 11.28 -0.79
C PHE A 95 -24.77 12.46 -0.46
N MET A 96 -24.23 13.68 -0.57
CA MET A 96 -24.87 14.90 -0.07
C MET A 96 -25.33 14.74 1.39
N ASP A 97 -26.64 14.75 1.66
CA ASP A 97 -27.19 14.60 3.01
C ASP A 97 -27.55 13.15 3.37
N ILE A 98 -27.51 12.24 2.40
CA ILE A 98 -27.82 10.82 2.61
C ILE A 98 -26.58 10.15 3.18
N LYS A 99 -26.75 9.47 4.32
CA LYS A 99 -25.71 8.71 5.02
C LYS A 99 -26.20 7.30 5.24
N ASN A 100 -25.47 6.32 4.74
CA ASN A 100 -25.71 4.90 4.96
C ASN A 100 -24.47 4.24 5.55
N ALA A 101 -24.70 3.23 6.39
CA ALA A 101 -23.65 2.37 6.92
C ALA A 101 -24.09 0.92 6.78
N CYS A 102 -23.22 0.07 6.24
CA CYS A 102 -23.32 -1.38 6.28
C CYS A 102 -22.27 -1.91 7.25
N ILE A 103 -22.63 -2.86 8.10
CA ILE A 103 -21.69 -3.52 9.00
C ILE A 103 -21.74 -5.01 8.68
N GLU A 104 -20.62 -5.53 8.23
CA GLU A 104 -20.46 -6.92 7.81
C GLU A 104 -19.53 -7.61 8.78
N ASN A 105 -19.90 -8.82 9.17
CA ASN A 105 -19.05 -9.71 9.95
C ASN A 105 -18.24 -10.61 9.02
N GLN A 106 -17.36 -11.42 9.61
CA GLN A 106 -16.53 -12.37 8.88
C GLN A 106 -17.30 -13.32 7.96
N GLU A 107 -18.48 -13.83 8.36
CA GLU A 107 -19.25 -14.75 7.52
C GLU A 107 -19.83 -14.07 6.29
N ASP A 108 -20.28 -12.82 6.43
CA ASP A 108 -20.83 -12.04 5.33
C ASP A 108 -19.75 -11.69 4.31
N LEU A 109 -18.56 -11.32 4.78
CA LEU A 109 -17.40 -11.04 3.93
C LEU A 109 -16.88 -12.28 3.20
N ILE A 110 -16.91 -13.45 3.85
CA ILE A 110 -16.60 -14.73 3.18
C ILE A 110 -17.63 -15.04 2.09
N LYS A 111 -18.93 -14.82 2.36
CA LYS A 111 -19.98 -15.04 1.34
C LYS A 111 -19.77 -14.10 0.16
N GLU A 112 -19.50 -12.82 0.41
CA GLU A 112 -19.25 -11.83 -0.64
C GLU A 112 -18.00 -12.16 -1.47
N ALA A 113 -16.87 -12.48 -0.82
CA ALA A 113 -15.64 -12.86 -1.52
C ALA A 113 -15.84 -14.05 -2.46
N ASN A 114 -16.67 -15.02 -2.06
CA ASN A 114 -17.01 -16.17 -2.89
C ASN A 114 -17.89 -15.83 -4.12
N LEU A 115 -18.52 -14.66 -4.17
CA LEU A 115 -19.27 -14.20 -5.35
C LEU A 115 -18.33 -13.75 -6.48
N SER A 116 -17.10 -13.35 -6.17
CA SER A 116 -16.11 -12.87 -7.14
C SER A 116 -14.70 -13.39 -6.82
N PRO A 117 -14.49 -14.73 -6.88
CA PRO A 117 -13.23 -15.31 -6.48
C PRO A 117 -12.11 -14.93 -7.44
N LEU A 118 -10.92 -14.71 -6.87
CA LEU A 118 -9.71 -14.32 -7.59
C LEU A 118 -8.71 -15.47 -7.63
N ARG A 119 -7.91 -15.54 -8.69
CA ARG A 119 -6.72 -16.40 -8.79
C ARG A 119 -5.50 -15.52 -8.97
N PHE A 120 -4.42 -15.84 -8.25
CA PHE A 120 -3.19 -15.07 -8.29
C PHE A 120 -2.06 -15.83 -8.99
N LYS A 121 -1.38 -15.16 -9.92
CA LYS A 121 -0.15 -15.64 -10.54
C LYS A 121 1.02 -14.80 -10.04
N SER A 122 1.95 -15.44 -9.33
CA SER A 122 3.18 -14.80 -8.90
C SER A 122 4.04 -14.41 -10.10
N THR A 123 4.76 -13.29 -9.96
CA THR A 123 5.77 -12.85 -10.94
C THR A 123 7.12 -12.71 -10.25
N ASN A 124 8.20 -12.59 -11.03
CA ASN A 124 9.53 -12.28 -10.52
C ASN A 124 9.80 -10.76 -10.46
N GLU A 125 8.80 -9.93 -10.75
CA GLU A 125 8.94 -8.48 -10.76
C GLU A 125 8.82 -7.92 -9.34
N GLU A 126 9.73 -6.99 -9.03
CA GLU A 126 9.77 -6.28 -7.76
C GLU A 126 9.89 -4.78 -8.01
N LYS A 127 9.17 -3.99 -7.22
CA LYS A 127 9.19 -2.52 -7.31
C LYS A 127 9.41 -1.95 -5.92
N LYS A 128 10.14 -0.83 -5.84
CA LYS A 128 10.26 -0.07 -4.61
C LYS A 128 9.13 0.97 -4.54
N ILE A 129 8.31 0.91 -3.50
CA ILE A 129 7.18 1.82 -3.28
C ILE A 129 7.30 2.40 -1.87
N ALA A 130 7.37 3.72 -1.75
CA ALA A 130 7.53 4.43 -0.48
C ALA A 130 8.68 3.88 0.41
N GLY A 131 9.78 3.44 -0.20
CA GLY A 131 10.92 2.86 0.52
C GLY A 131 10.84 1.34 0.74
N TYR A 132 9.67 0.73 0.58
CA TYR A 132 9.44 -0.70 0.78
C TYR A 132 9.64 -1.50 -0.50
N LYS A 133 10.12 -2.73 -0.33
CA LYS A 133 10.17 -3.73 -1.39
C LYS A 133 8.77 -4.32 -1.58
N ALA A 134 8.20 -4.13 -2.77
CA ALA A 134 6.91 -4.67 -3.17
C ALA A 134 7.10 -5.74 -4.26
N LYS A 135 6.38 -6.86 -4.11
CA LYS A 135 6.34 -7.94 -5.10
C LYS A 135 5.09 -7.77 -5.96
N LYS A 136 5.21 -8.08 -7.25
CA LYS A 136 4.11 -8.05 -8.20
C LYS A 136 3.48 -9.43 -8.35
N LEU A 137 2.15 -9.47 -8.35
CA LEU A 137 1.37 -10.61 -8.80
C LEU A 137 0.29 -10.12 -9.78
N ILE A 138 -0.26 -11.04 -10.57
CA ILE A 138 -1.39 -10.77 -11.44
C ILE A 138 -2.62 -11.47 -10.86
N ALA A 139 -3.68 -10.71 -10.60
CA ALA A 139 -4.96 -11.22 -10.16
C ALA A 139 -5.88 -11.43 -11.37
N TYR A 140 -6.57 -12.57 -11.40
CA TYR A 140 -7.53 -12.94 -12.44
C TYR A 140 -8.88 -13.22 -11.80
N TYR A 141 -9.97 -12.78 -12.42
CA TYR A 141 -11.29 -13.25 -12.03
C TYR A 141 -11.46 -14.72 -12.45
N VAL A 142 -11.88 -15.59 -11.53
CA VAL A 142 -12.06 -17.03 -11.84
C VAL A 142 -13.06 -17.25 -12.96
N TYR A 143 -14.18 -16.50 -12.94
CA TYR A 143 -15.26 -16.65 -13.91
C TYR A 143 -15.08 -15.79 -15.17
N ASN A 144 -14.14 -14.83 -15.16
CA ASN A 144 -13.74 -14.09 -16.36
C ASN A 144 -12.20 -13.91 -16.42
N PRO A 145 -11.42 -14.96 -16.76
CA PRO A 145 -9.96 -14.90 -16.70
C PRO A 145 -9.30 -13.94 -17.70
N GLN A 146 -10.06 -13.40 -18.66
CA GLN A 146 -9.55 -12.37 -19.58
C GLN A 146 -9.41 -11.02 -18.88
N ASP A 147 -10.21 -10.77 -17.84
CA ASP A 147 -10.09 -9.59 -16.99
C ASP A 147 -9.06 -9.89 -15.90
N SER A 148 -8.00 -9.08 -15.88
CA SER A 148 -6.93 -9.20 -14.89
C SER A 148 -6.39 -7.84 -14.50
N PHE A 149 -5.77 -7.78 -13.32
CA PHE A 149 -5.13 -6.58 -12.83
C PHE A 149 -3.86 -6.90 -12.06
N GLU A 150 -2.94 -5.94 -12.05
CA GLU A 150 -1.68 -6.05 -11.32
C GLU A 150 -1.89 -5.71 -9.84
N VAL A 151 -1.28 -6.50 -8.96
CA VAL A 151 -1.25 -6.24 -7.53
C VAL A 151 0.19 -6.14 -7.07
N LEU A 152 0.52 -5.04 -6.41
CA LEU A 152 1.81 -4.80 -5.77
C LEU A 152 1.62 -4.87 -4.26
N TYR A 153 2.27 -5.84 -3.61
CA TYR A 153 2.11 -6.08 -2.17
C TYR A 153 3.45 -6.11 -1.43
N THR A 154 3.42 -5.80 -0.14
CA THR A 154 4.60 -5.87 0.75
C THR A 154 4.24 -6.55 2.06
N THR A 155 5.14 -7.37 2.59
CA THR A 155 4.98 -8.07 3.88
C THR A 155 5.63 -7.32 5.05
N HIS A 156 6.13 -6.11 4.80
CA HIS A 156 6.83 -5.28 5.76
C HIS A 156 5.89 -4.41 6.63
N LEU A 157 4.60 -4.37 6.31
CA LEU A 157 3.56 -3.68 7.08
C LEU A 157 2.68 -4.70 7.81
N GLU A 158 2.24 -4.36 9.03
CA GLU A 158 1.38 -5.23 9.85
C GLU A 158 -0.05 -4.68 10.02
N PRO A 159 -0.99 -5.59 10.32
CA PRO A 159 -0.99 -7.01 9.98
C PRO A 159 -0.68 -7.31 8.50
N GLN A 160 0.06 -8.39 8.27
CA GLN A 160 0.33 -8.94 6.93
C GLN A 160 -0.94 -9.39 6.21
N ASN A 161 -2.03 -9.51 6.96
CA ASN A 161 -3.30 -10.00 6.50
C ASN A 161 -4.44 -9.12 7.06
N ILE A 162 -4.86 -8.10 6.31
CA ILE A 162 -6.16 -7.43 6.53
C ILE A 162 -7.33 -8.36 6.15
N TYR A 163 -7.01 -9.47 5.48
CA TYR A 163 -7.88 -10.45 4.85
C TYR A 163 -8.03 -11.75 5.66
N ASP A 164 -7.92 -11.72 7.00
CA ASP A 164 -8.59 -12.76 7.81
C ASP A 164 -10.13 -12.70 7.63
N LEU A 165 -10.63 -11.73 6.84
CA LEU A 165 -12.02 -11.58 6.41
C LEU A 165 -12.28 -11.71 4.90
N SER A 166 -11.28 -11.79 4.01
CA SER A 166 -11.57 -12.18 2.61
C SER A 166 -11.11 -13.61 2.39
N ALA A 167 -12.04 -14.47 2.01
CA ALA A 167 -11.74 -15.83 1.58
C ALA A 167 -10.61 -15.82 0.54
N TYR A 168 -9.62 -16.70 0.75
CA TYR A 168 -8.57 -16.99 -0.23
C TYR A 168 -9.13 -17.35 -1.60
#